data_AF-A0A323U771-F1
#
_entry.id   AF-A0A323U771-F1
#
_cell.length_a   1.000
_cell.length_b   1.000
_cell.length_c   1.000
_cell.angle_alpha   90.00
_cell.angle_beta   90.00
_cell.angle_gamma   90.00
#
_symmetry.space_group_name_H-M   'P 1'
#
loop_
_entity.id
_entity.type
_entity.pdbx_description
1 polymer ?
#
loop_
_entity_poly.entity_id
_entity_poly.type
_entity_poly.pdbx_seq_one_letter_code
_entity_poly.pdbx_strand_id
1 'polypeptide(L)'
;MTYYLMRAKAKGNLAELKRRLDGGEIQVMRMRPFRAALDDSLQGARLEPDGTWVWERQDYCVPPLAMERAAVLDTYFEEIVALSRGASRVVETVQKGQGRKRLEGLPSAWGKQ
;
A
#
# COMPACT_ATOMS: atom_id res chain seq x y z
N MET A 1 11.01 -12.89 -4.30
CA MET A 1 10.02 -11.97 -3.71
C MET A 1 10.29 -10.61 -4.29
N THR A 2 9.27 -9.98 -4.86
CA THR A 2 9.43 -8.74 -5.62
C THR A 2 8.69 -7.64 -4.87
N TYR A 3 9.31 -6.48 -4.71
CA TYR A 3 8.65 -5.34 -4.05
C TYR A 3 8.23 -4.35 -5.11
N TYR A 4 7.09 -3.72 -4.92
CA TYR A 4 6.55 -2.73 -5.84
C TYR A 4 6.21 -1.47 -5.09
N LEU A 5 6.44 -0.33 -5.74
CA LEU A 5 5.99 0.94 -5.22
C LEU A 5 4.59 1.22 -5.78
N MET A 6 3.61 1.30 -4.89
CA MET A 6 2.23 1.57 -5.25
C MET A 6 1.88 3.01 -4.95
N ARG A 7 1.02 3.57 -5.80
CA ARG A 7 0.31 4.82 -5.58
C ARG A 7 -1.19 4.60 -5.72
N ALA A 8 -1.97 5.22 -4.87
CA ALA A 8 -3.42 5.20 -5.00
C ALA A 8 -4.04 6.45 -4.40
N LYS A 9 -5.23 6.81 -4.87
CA LYS A 9 -6.02 7.86 -4.25
C LYS A 9 -6.92 7.25 -3.20
N ALA A 10 -7.00 7.89 -2.05
CA ALA A 10 -7.95 7.49 -1.03
C ALA A 10 -9.37 7.81 -1.47
N LYS A 11 -10.24 6.80 -1.44
CA LYS A 11 -11.66 6.89 -1.77
C LYS A 11 -12.46 6.27 -0.65
N GLY A 12 -12.78 7.07 0.37
CA GLY A 12 -13.63 6.64 1.47
C GLY A 12 -13.03 6.87 2.85
N ASN A 13 -13.47 6.05 3.81
CA ASN A 13 -13.18 6.26 5.21
C ASN A 13 -11.83 5.67 5.63
N LEU A 14 -10.75 6.43 5.41
CA LEU A 14 -9.41 6.04 5.85
C LEU A 14 -9.30 5.86 7.37
N ALA A 15 -10.09 6.59 8.16
CA ALA A 15 -10.07 6.43 9.62
C ALA A 15 -10.55 5.03 10.03
N GLU A 16 -11.48 4.45 9.28
CA GLU A 16 -11.86 3.05 9.46
C GLU A 16 -10.71 2.10 9.12
N LEU A 17 -10.07 2.27 7.95
CA LEU A 17 -8.90 1.48 7.58
C LEU A 17 -7.80 1.56 8.65
N LYS A 18 -7.55 2.75 9.20
CA LYS A 18 -6.62 2.94 10.31
C LYS A 18 -7.01 2.12 11.54
N ARG A 19 -8.27 2.17 11.98
CA ARG A 19 -8.75 1.35 13.11
C ARG A 19 -8.58 -0.14 12.85
N ARG A 20 -8.81 -0.60 11.61
CA ARG A 20 -8.66 -2.01 11.24
C ARG A 20 -7.20 -2.45 11.27
N LEU A 21 -6.28 -1.59 10.87
CA LEU A 21 -4.83 -1.80 10.99
C LEU A 21 -4.40 -1.81 12.46
N ASP A 22 -4.74 -0.76 13.22
CA ASP A 22 -4.39 -0.63 14.64
C ASP A 22 -5.01 -1.74 15.50
N GLY A 23 -6.22 -2.21 15.15
CA GLY A 23 -6.92 -3.31 15.79
C GLY A 23 -6.45 -4.70 15.34
N GLY A 24 -5.52 -4.79 14.39
CA GLY A 24 -4.98 -6.05 13.89
C GLY A 24 -6.00 -6.90 13.09
N GLU A 25 -7.12 -6.31 12.65
CA GLU A 25 -8.12 -7.00 11.85
C GLU A 25 -7.49 -7.57 10.57
N ILE A 26 -6.65 -6.78 9.91
CA ILE A 26 -5.93 -7.21 8.71
C ILE A 26 -5.08 -8.45 9.00
N GLN A 27 -4.40 -8.51 10.15
CA GLN A 27 -3.55 -9.64 10.53
C GLN A 27 -4.32 -10.95 10.83
N VAL A 28 -5.59 -10.86 11.21
CA VAL A 28 -6.44 -12.03 11.47
C VAL A 28 -7.25 -12.47 10.24
N MET A 29 -7.26 -11.71 9.15
CA MET A 29 -7.90 -12.11 7.90
C MET A 29 -7.28 -13.40 7.34
N ARG A 30 -8.11 -14.23 6.69
CA ARG A 30 -7.68 -15.48 6.02
C ARG A 30 -6.94 -15.23 4.69
N MET A 31 -6.06 -14.24 4.66
CA MET A 31 -5.21 -13.88 3.51
C MET A 31 -3.73 -14.16 3.83
N ARG A 32 -3.41 -15.39 4.23
CA ARG A 32 -2.02 -15.81 4.42
C ARG A 32 -1.39 -16.13 3.06
N PRO A 33 -0.13 -15.74 2.77
CA PRO A 33 0.82 -15.00 3.62
C PRO A 33 0.69 -13.46 3.58
N PHE A 34 -0.11 -12.91 2.66
CA PHE A 34 -0.16 -11.49 2.30
C PHE A 34 -0.48 -10.53 3.44
N ARG A 35 -1.33 -10.93 4.38
CA ARG A 35 -1.90 -10.04 5.41
C ARG A 35 -0.87 -9.26 6.25
N ALA A 36 0.26 -9.89 6.60
CA ALA A 36 1.29 -9.24 7.41
C ALA A 36 2.10 -8.23 6.58
N ALA A 37 2.36 -8.56 5.32
CA ALA A 37 2.99 -7.64 4.38
C ALA A 37 2.07 -6.45 4.07
N LEU A 38 0.77 -6.69 3.86
CA LEU A 38 -0.21 -5.63 3.62
C LEU A 38 -0.33 -4.68 4.82
N ASP A 39 -0.37 -5.23 6.03
CA ASP A 39 -0.43 -4.45 7.28
C ASP A 39 0.81 -3.56 7.44
N ASP A 40 2.03 -4.11 7.36
CA ASP A 40 3.27 -3.31 7.43
C ASP A 40 3.38 -2.28 6.30
N SER A 41 3.00 -2.67 5.08
CA SER A 41 2.97 -1.78 3.92
C SER A 41 2.06 -0.58 4.13
N LEU A 42 0.83 -0.80 4.60
CA LEU A 42 -0.15 0.28 4.82
C LEU A 42 0.21 1.13 6.04
N GLN A 43 0.72 0.54 7.12
CA GLN A 43 1.25 1.31 8.27
C GLN A 43 2.43 2.19 7.86
N GLY A 44 3.28 1.69 6.96
CA GLY A 44 4.40 2.41 6.37
C GLY A 44 4.01 3.39 5.26
N ALA A 45 2.73 3.52 4.91
CA ALA A 45 2.29 4.38 3.82
C ALA A 45 2.63 5.86 4.09
N ARG A 46 2.92 6.56 3.00
CA ARG A 46 3.27 7.98 2.98
C ARG A 46 2.33 8.74 2.07
N LEU A 47 2.21 10.03 2.32
CA LEU A 47 1.37 10.93 1.53
C LEU A 47 2.25 11.81 0.65
N GLU A 48 1.98 11.82 -0.64
CA GLU A 48 2.54 12.80 -1.55
C GLU A 48 1.87 14.18 -1.35
N PRO A 49 2.51 15.28 -1.78
CA PRO A 49 1.96 16.64 -1.62
C PRO A 49 0.60 16.86 -2.31
N ASP A 50 0.26 16.03 -3.30
CA ASP A 50 -1.01 16.04 -4.02
C ASP A 50 -2.12 15.25 -3.30
N GLY A 51 -1.83 14.64 -2.15
CA GLY A 51 -2.74 13.79 -1.41
C GLY A 51 -2.76 12.33 -1.87
N THR A 52 -1.86 11.92 -2.76
CA THR A 52 -1.74 10.54 -3.23
C THR A 52 -1.04 9.68 -2.18
N TRP A 53 -1.58 8.50 -1.92
CA TRP A 53 -1.01 7.53 -0.98
C TRP A 53 0.02 6.69 -1.69
N VAL A 54 1.22 6.59 -1.12
CA VAL A 54 2.32 5.80 -1.65
C VAL A 54 2.87 4.83 -0.62
N TRP A 55 3.05 3.58 -1.03
CA TRP A 55 3.59 2.55 -0.15
C TRP A 55 4.39 1.49 -0.91
N GLU A 56 5.37 0.91 -0.23
CA GLU A 56 6.08 -0.27 -0.73
C GLU A 56 5.28 -1.52 -0.38
N ARG A 57 4.96 -2.34 -1.39
CA ARG A 57 4.28 -3.63 -1.21
C ARG A 57 5.21 -4.77 -1.58
N GLN A 58 5.21 -5.83 -0.78
CA GLN A 58 5.80 -7.10 -1.15
C GLN A 58 4.79 -7.98 -1.90
N ASP A 59 5.14 -8.40 -3.11
CA ASP A 59 4.30 -9.30 -3.91
C ASP A 59 4.74 -10.76 -3.78
N TYR A 60 3.74 -11.63 -3.66
CA TYR A 60 3.89 -13.07 -3.56
C TYR A 60 3.09 -13.85 -4.62
N CYS A 61 2.40 -13.19 -5.57
CA CYS A 61 1.51 -13.85 -6.53
C CYS A 61 1.52 -13.21 -7.93
N VAL A 62 1.40 -14.06 -8.96
CA VAL A 62 1.04 -13.66 -10.33
C VAL A 62 -0.38 -14.18 -10.60
N PRO A 63 -1.36 -13.33 -10.97
CA PRO A 63 -1.25 -11.88 -11.16
C PRO A 63 -1.22 -11.10 -9.83
N PRO A 64 -0.46 -10.00 -9.77
CA PRO A 64 -0.33 -9.19 -8.57
C PRO A 64 -1.70 -8.62 -8.17
N LEU A 65 -1.95 -8.51 -6.86
CA LEU A 65 -3.05 -7.75 -6.23
C LEU A 65 -4.46 -8.34 -6.24
N ALA A 66 -4.74 -9.48 -6.85
CA ALA A 66 -6.14 -9.95 -6.98
C ALA A 66 -6.87 -10.11 -5.63
N MET A 67 -6.22 -10.70 -4.63
CA MET A 67 -6.85 -10.95 -3.32
C MET A 67 -6.89 -9.71 -2.43
N GLU A 68 -5.82 -8.91 -2.41
CA GLU A 68 -5.75 -7.71 -1.55
C GLU A 68 -6.66 -6.58 -2.08
N ARG A 69 -6.82 -6.46 -3.40
CA ARG A 69 -7.79 -5.55 -4.01
C ARG A 69 -9.21 -5.87 -3.63
N ALA A 70 -9.62 -7.11 -3.86
CA ALA A 70 -10.97 -7.56 -3.55
C ALA A 70 -11.31 -7.47 -2.06
N ALA A 71 -10.33 -7.62 -1.16
CA ALA A 71 -10.57 -7.67 0.27
C ALA A 71 -10.43 -6.33 1.00
N VAL A 72 -9.51 -5.46 0.56
CA VAL A 72 -9.15 -4.24 1.30
C VAL A 72 -8.93 -3.05 0.37
N LEU A 73 -8.07 -3.17 -0.65
CA LEU A 73 -7.60 -1.99 -1.37
C LEU A 73 -8.71 -1.32 -2.20
N ASP A 74 -9.56 -2.08 -2.91
CA ASP A 74 -10.62 -1.49 -3.73
C ASP A 74 -11.73 -0.80 -2.89
N THR A 75 -11.82 -1.13 -1.59
CA THR A 75 -12.79 -0.51 -0.68
C THR A 75 -12.36 0.89 -0.24
N TYR A 76 -11.06 1.13 -0.07
CA TYR A 76 -10.53 2.39 0.49
C TYR A 76 -9.71 3.21 -0.50
N PHE A 77 -9.29 2.61 -1.61
CA PHE A 77 -8.43 3.24 -2.59
C PHE A 77 -8.99 3.09 -4.00
N GLU A 78 -8.79 4.12 -4.81
CA GLU A 78 -9.03 4.11 -6.24
C GLU A 78 -7.78 4.52 -7.01
N GLU A 79 -7.84 4.32 -8.33
CA GLU A 79 -6.71 4.60 -9.21
C GLU A 79 -5.41 3.96 -8.70
N ILE A 80 -5.49 2.73 -8.17
CA ILE A 80 -4.31 2.01 -7.66
C ILE A 80 -3.41 1.70 -8.85
N VAL A 81 -2.32 2.44 -8.96
CA VAL A 81 -1.31 2.35 -10.00
C VAL A 81 0.04 2.02 -9.38
N ALA A 82 0.81 1.15 -10.02
CA ALA A 82 2.21 0.98 -9.65
C ALA A 82 3.04 2.12 -10.26
N LEU A 83 4.04 2.61 -9.53
CA LEU A 83 4.93 3.68 -9.97
C LEU A 83 5.99 3.14 -10.94
N SER A 84 6.26 3.92 -11.99
CA SER A 84 7.55 4.02 -12.67
C SER A 84 7.64 5.43 -13.26
N ARG A 85 8.85 5.99 -13.39
CA ARG A 85 9.08 7.24 -14.12
C ARG A 85 8.59 7.09 -15.57
N GLY A 86 7.40 7.63 -15.86
CA GLY A 86 6.99 7.99 -17.22
C GLY A 86 5.83 7.23 -17.88
N ALA A 87 5.05 6.35 -17.24
CA ALA A 87 3.85 5.81 -17.90
C ALA A 87 2.75 5.26 -16.99
N SER A 88 1.53 5.31 -17.53
CA SER A 88 0.21 5.05 -16.94
C SER A 88 -0.09 3.61 -16.46
N ARG A 89 0.87 2.67 -16.51
CA ARG A 89 0.63 1.26 -16.16
C ARG A 89 1.91 0.42 -16.01
N VAL A 90 2.94 0.93 -15.31
CA VAL A 90 4.24 0.23 -15.18
C VAL A 90 4.54 -0.09 -13.72
N VAL A 91 4.87 -1.36 -13.46
CA VAL A 91 5.14 -1.89 -12.11
C VAL A 91 6.66 -1.88 -11.86
N GLU A 92 7.20 -0.82 -11.25
CA GLU A 92 8.63 -0.79 -10.87
C GLU A 92 8.88 -1.75 -9.71
N THR A 93 9.79 -2.70 -9.94
CA THR A 93 10.29 -3.59 -8.88
C THR A 93 11.36 -2.87 -8.08
N VAL A 94 11.11 -2.63 -6.80
CA VAL A 94 12.12 -2.13 -5.86
C VAL A 94 12.75 -3.30 -5.10
N GLN A 95 13.96 -3.10 -4.56
CA GLN A 95 14.49 -4.00 -3.55
C GLN A 95 13.79 -3.75 -2.22
N LYS A 96 13.79 -4.76 -1.33
CA LYS A 96 13.23 -4.66 0.02
C LYS A 96 13.70 -3.37 0.71
N GLY A 97 12.77 -2.54 1.16
CA GLY A 97 13.04 -1.31 1.89
C GLY A 97 13.59 -0.16 1.05
N GLN A 98 13.90 -0.33 -0.24
CA GLN A 98 14.30 0.79 -1.09
C GLN A 98 13.13 1.71 -1.41
N GLY A 99 11.92 1.16 -1.62
CA GLY A 99 10.70 1.97 -1.76
C GLY A 99 10.49 2.77 -0.48
N ARG A 100 10.57 2.11 0.69
CA ARG A 100 10.43 2.79 1.99
C ARG A 100 11.44 3.93 2.16
N LYS A 101 12.73 3.71 1.83
CA LYS A 101 13.77 4.75 1.84
C LYS A 101 13.44 5.94 0.92
N ARG A 102 12.93 5.69 -0.29
CA ARG A 102 12.52 6.76 -1.20
C ARG A 102 11.37 7.60 -0.63
N LEU A 103 10.51 6.98 0.18
CA LEU A 103 9.38 7.64 0.81
C LEU A 103 9.71 8.23 2.21
N GLU A 104 10.93 8.07 2.74
CA GLU A 104 11.30 8.59 4.07
C GLU A 104 11.17 10.11 4.19
N GLY A 105 11.32 10.84 3.08
CA GLY A 105 11.14 12.29 3.04
C GLY A 105 9.69 12.78 3.01
N LEU A 106 8.72 11.86 2.88
CA LEU A 106 7.30 12.20 2.83
C LEU A 106 6.64 12.08 4.20
N PRO A 107 5.61 12.90 4.48
CA PRO A 107 4.83 12.75 5.71
C PRO A 107 4.11 11.40 5.76
N SER A 108 3.89 10.90 6.98
CA SER A 108 3.04 9.74 7.22
C SER A 108 1.64 9.97 6.66
N ALA A 109 1.10 8.98 5.94
CA ALA A 109 -0.26 9.06 5.42
C ALA A 109 -1.33 9.07 6.52
N TRP A 110 -0.98 8.63 7.73
CA TRP A 110 -1.87 8.56 8.88
C TRP A 110 -1.84 9.80 9.79
N GLY A 111 -1.11 10.86 9.41
CA GLY A 111 -0.85 12.02 10.26
C GLY A 111 0.33 11.80 11.22
N LYS A 112 0.85 12.88 11.82
CA LYS A 112 1.91 12.81 12.83
C LYS A 112 1.37 12.05 14.06
N GLN A 113 2.03 10.95 14.42
CA GLN A 113 1.95 10.42 15.78
C GLN A 113 2.67 11.38 16.74
#